data_AF-A0A8H4RES5-F1
#
_entry.id   AF-A0A8H4RES5-F1
#
_cell.length_a   1.000
_cell.length_b   1.000
_cell.length_c   1.000
_cell.angle_alpha   90.00
_cell.angle_beta   90.00
_cell.angle_gamma   90.00
#
_symmetry.space_group_name_H-M   'P 1'
#
loop_
_entity.id
_entity.type
_entity.pdbx_description
1 polymer ?
#
loop_
_entity_poly.entity_id
_entity_poly.type
_entity_poly.pdbx_seq_one_letter_code
_entity_poly.pdbx_strand_id
1 'polypeptide(L)'
;MPKSLEKTRKKIAKKKGNITALHENSRDSQRLRRAQMRDDKLIRVASARRKVVRAAYFRDAIRENGGEPLELDAIQNLIKAFVNQHDEEFNALKKERRPGRPASTREDLLRMKIAADEKEYETGFYLTDADNIVFLERWDAIRRPAVRTSLLQAAWKPTRVQSAAAFSSSAFRQSKGGESDDELVAKLDSELQMENEMKDQEGVPTSVKEYLENGPFEIIDTPGQEDVVLTRQFGDEKIQITFSIADINNLDQDQEYDDNAMADEEDNINQGSEKEFKVASEDSVDAEGEGGEGEERTYPARLNIVIEKPGKGALNVESIVQDGMHVIENVYYYADPSFAYAKTPEKIHGRQDLYSGPPFGNLDEDLQVLMERYLDERGINTALAIFVPDYIDMKEQKEYLRWLSNVKDFIAA
;
A
#
# COMPACT_ATOMS: atom_id res chain seq x y z
N MET A 1 -9.27 13.28 24.21
CA MET A 1 -8.34 14.16 23.46
C MET A 1 -6.99 13.46 23.25
N PRO A 2 -6.50 13.37 22.00
CA PRO A 2 -5.17 12.84 21.72
C PRO A 2 -4.09 13.67 22.43
N LYS A 3 -3.11 12.99 23.03
CA LYS A 3 -2.01 13.64 23.76
C LYS A 3 -0.87 13.90 22.78
N SER A 4 -0.62 15.18 22.47
CA SER A 4 0.53 15.59 21.66
C SER A 4 1.85 15.18 22.31
N LEU A 5 2.89 15.06 21.49
CA LEU A 5 4.26 14.79 21.92
C LEU A 5 4.72 15.78 23.00
N GLU A 6 4.40 17.06 22.83
CA GLU A 6 4.65 18.12 23.83
C GLU A 6 4.03 17.82 25.20
N LYS A 7 2.76 17.40 25.22
CA LYS A 7 2.02 17.08 26.45
C LYS A 7 2.57 15.81 27.10
N THR A 8 2.94 14.81 26.30
CA THR A 8 3.53 13.57 26.81
C THR A 8 4.95 13.79 27.36
N ARG A 9 5.79 14.57 26.67
CA ARG A 9 7.11 15.02 27.16
C ARG A 9 6.98 15.76 28.49
N LYS A 10 6.11 16.77 28.58
CA LYS A 10 5.87 17.52 29.84
C LYS A 10 5.41 16.61 30.98
N LYS A 11 4.55 15.63 30.70
CA LYS A 11 4.07 14.68 31.72
C LYS A 11 5.17 13.72 32.20
N ILE A 12 6.04 13.27 31.30
CA ILE A 12 7.18 12.40 31.64
C ILE A 12 8.24 13.18 32.40
N ALA A 13 8.57 14.40 31.96
CA ALA A 13 9.50 15.29 32.66
C ALA A 13 9.04 15.59 34.09
N LYS A 14 7.75 15.87 34.28
CA LYS A 14 7.18 16.11 35.62
C LYS A 14 7.27 14.89 36.54
N LYS A 15 7.32 13.67 35.99
CA LYS A 15 7.32 12.42 36.77
C LYS A 15 8.73 11.87 37.02
N LYS A 16 9.65 11.99 36.06
CA LYS A 16 10.97 11.34 36.09
C LYS A 16 12.16 12.30 35.94
N GLY A 17 11.91 13.60 35.79
CA GLY A 17 12.98 14.57 35.55
C GLY A 17 13.49 14.49 34.12
N ASN A 18 14.77 14.14 33.93
CA ASN A 18 15.41 14.22 32.62
C ASN A 18 14.89 13.16 31.62
N ILE A 19 14.33 13.63 30.49
CA ILE A 19 13.76 12.77 29.44
C ILE A 19 14.86 12.02 28.66
N THR A 20 16.09 12.54 28.62
CA THR A 20 17.20 11.92 27.88
C THR A 20 17.79 10.69 28.57
N ALA A 21 17.41 10.42 29.82
CA ALA A 21 17.85 9.28 30.61
C ALA A 21 16.86 8.10 30.60
N LEU A 22 15.86 8.12 29.72
CA LEU A 22 14.92 7.01 29.59
C LEU A 22 15.57 5.85 28.85
N HIS A 23 15.51 4.66 29.46
CA HIS A 23 15.90 3.42 28.80
C HIS A 23 15.08 3.21 27.52
N GLU A 24 15.73 2.76 26.45
CA GLU A 24 15.17 2.65 25.11
C GLU A 24 13.84 1.88 25.08
N ASN A 25 13.75 0.76 25.80
CA ASN A 25 12.54 -0.08 25.87
C ASN A 25 11.61 0.22 27.06
N SER A 26 11.76 1.37 27.71
CA SER A 26 10.86 1.76 28.81
C SER A 26 9.42 2.01 28.33
N ARG A 27 8.44 1.77 29.20
CA ARG A 27 7.03 2.13 28.92
C ARG A 27 6.86 3.61 28.56
N ASP A 28 7.70 4.49 29.13
CA ASP A 28 7.63 5.93 28.87
C ASP A 28 8.31 6.33 27.53
N SER A 29 9.36 5.61 27.10
CA SER A 29 9.99 5.85 25.78
C SER A 29 9.10 5.35 24.65
N GLN A 30 8.42 4.21 24.82
CA GLN A 30 7.40 3.74 23.87
C GLN A 30 6.22 4.72 23.77
N ARG A 31 5.79 5.32 24.89
CA ARG A 31 4.75 6.36 24.89
C ARG A 31 5.17 7.62 24.14
N LEU A 32 6.45 8.00 24.21
CA LEU A 32 7.00 9.12 23.44
C LEU A 32 7.03 8.79 21.94
N ARG A 33 7.52 7.60 21.56
CA ARG A 33 7.53 7.15 20.16
C ARG A 33 6.14 7.15 19.55
N ARG A 34 5.15 6.57 20.24
CA ARG A 34 3.75 6.59 19.79
C ARG A 34 3.17 8.00 19.69
N ALA A 35 3.60 8.93 20.55
CA ALA A 35 3.15 10.32 20.47
C ALA A 35 3.80 11.07 19.31
N GLN A 36 5.05 10.76 18.99
CA GLN A 36 5.75 11.29 17.83
C GLN A 36 5.09 10.83 16.53
N MET A 37 4.91 9.53 16.33
CA MET A 37 4.29 8.96 15.13
C MET A 37 2.88 9.54 14.88
N ARG A 38 2.10 9.75 15.94
CA ARG A 38 0.77 10.38 15.83
C ARG A 38 0.84 11.84 15.40
N ASP A 39 1.74 12.63 15.97
CA ASP A 39 1.89 14.03 15.59
C ASP A 39 2.43 14.13 14.14
N ASP A 40 3.34 13.25 13.73
CA ASP A 40 3.86 13.16 12.36
C ASP A 40 2.75 12.77 11.35
N LYS A 41 1.88 11.80 11.69
CA LYS A 41 0.70 11.44 10.88
C LYS A 41 -0.27 12.61 10.72
N LEU A 42 -0.53 13.36 11.80
CA LEU A 42 -1.39 14.55 11.74
C LEU A 42 -0.82 15.65 10.83
N ILE A 43 0.51 15.84 10.84
CA ILE A 43 1.19 16.79 9.95
C ILE A 43 1.05 16.32 8.49
N ARG A 44 1.23 15.03 8.21
CA ARG A 44 1.10 14.46 6.85
C ARG A 44 -0.32 14.61 6.31
N VAL A 45 -1.34 14.26 7.09
CA VAL A 45 -2.76 14.41 6.71
C VAL A 45 -3.14 15.87 6.51
N ALA A 46 -2.65 16.77 7.37
CA ALA A 46 -2.90 18.21 7.21
C ALA A 46 -2.26 18.76 5.92
N SER A 47 -1.06 18.32 5.57
CA SER A 47 -0.39 18.67 4.30
C SER A 47 -1.18 18.16 3.08
N ALA A 48 -1.61 16.89 3.10
CA ALA A 48 -2.41 16.30 2.02
C ALA A 48 -3.75 17.03 1.82
N ARG A 49 -4.49 17.30 2.91
CA ARG A 49 -5.73 18.08 2.86
C ARG A 49 -5.51 19.48 2.28
N ARG A 50 -4.40 20.14 2.62
CA ARG A 50 -4.05 21.46 2.07
C ARG A 50 -3.80 21.41 0.56
N LYS A 51 -3.14 20.36 0.05
CA LYS A 51 -2.95 20.13 -1.39
C LYS A 51 -4.30 19.96 -2.12
N VAL A 52 -5.22 19.19 -1.56
CA VAL A 52 -6.56 18.97 -2.13
C VAL A 52 -7.38 20.27 -2.17
N VAL A 53 -7.39 21.04 -1.09
CA VAL A 53 -8.11 22.33 -1.03
C VAL A 53 -7.53 23.32 -2.04
N ARG A 54 -6.20 23.35 -2.21
CA ARG A 54 -5.54 24.18 -3.22
C ARG A 54 -5.95 23.78 -4.63
N ALA A 55 -5.86 22.48 -4.96
CA ALA A 55 -6.24 21.98 -6.28
C ALA A 55 -7.71 22.31 -6.61
N ALA A 56 -8.61 22.20 -5.63
CA ALA A 56 -10.00 22.60 -5.80
C ALA A 56 -10.16 24.09 -6.11
N TYR A 57 -9.46 24.98 -5.41
CA TYR A 57 -9.51 26.43 -5.65
C TYR A 57 -9.07 26.82 -7.06
N PHE A 58 -7.91 26.30 -7.51
CA PHE A 58 -7.41 26.61 -8.85
C PHE A 58 -8.27 25.99 -9.95
N ARG A 59 -8.84 24.80 -9.72
CA ARG A 59 -9.83 24.22 -10.63
C ARG A 59 -11.06 25.11 -10.78
N ASP A 60 -11.64 25.55 -9.66
CA ASP A 60 -12.86 26.34 -9.69
C ASP A 60 -12.62 27.67 -10.44
N ALA A 61 -11.43 28.27 -10.29
CA ALA A 61 -11.00 29.44 -11.06
C ALA A 61 -10.80 29.16 -12.57
N ILE A 62 -10.34 27.96 -12.97
CA ILE A 62 -10.21 27.56 -14.38
C ILE A 62 -11.59 27.35 -15.02
N ARG A 63 -12.54 26.77 -14.27
CA ARG A 63 -13.94 26.59 -14.73
C ARG A 63 -14.65 27.92 -14.94
N GLU A 64 -14.42 28.91 -14.09
CA GLU A 64 -14.97 30.27 -14.28
C GLU A 64 -14.41 30.97 -15.52
N ASN A 65 -13.19 30.61 -15.96
CA ASN A 65 -12.59 31.09 -17.20
C ASN A 65 -12.92 30.24 -18.43
N GLY A 66 -13.90 29.33 -18.33
CA GLY A 66 -14.37 28.53 -19.47
C GLY A 66 -13.46 27.37 -19.85
N GLY A 67 -12.55 26.94 -18.97
CA GLY A 67 -11.70 25.78 -19.19
C GLY A 67 -10.46 26.04 -20.07
N GLU A 68 -10.20 27.29 -20.43
CA GLU A 68 -8.99 27.65 -21.18
C GLU A 68 -7.75 27.73 -20.26
N PRO A 69 -6.54 27.40 -20.76
CA PRO A 69 -5.30 27.58 -20.03
C PRO A 69 -5.13 29.03 -19.58
N LEU A 70 -4.87 29.22 -18.29
CA LEU A 70 -4.68 30.55 -17.71
C LEU A 70 -3.31 31.11 -18.09
N GLU A 71 -3.29 32.36 -18.56
CA GLU A 71 -2.06 33.12 -18.74
C GLU A 71 -1.32 33.31 -17.41
N LEU A 72 0.01 33.40 -17.46
CA LEU A 72 0.87 33.47 -16.26
C LEU A 72 0.50 34.61 -15.31
N ASP A 73 0.06 35.76 -15.84
CA ASP A 73 -0.38 36.91 -15.04
C ASP A 73 -1.70 36.62 -14.29
N ALA A 74 -2.62 35.88 -14.91
CA ALA A 74 -3.86 35.44 -14.26
C ALA A 74 -3.58 34.43 -13.14
N ILE A 75 -2.66 33.49 -13.36
CA ILE A 75 -2.21 32.53 -12.35
C ILE A 75 -1.58 33.27 -11.15
N GLN A 76 -0.71 34.26 -11.39
CA GLN A 76 -0.09 35.04 -10.32
C GLN A 76 -1.12 35.82 -9.48
N ASN A 77 -2.16 36.35 -10.11
CA ASN A 77 -3.25 37.04 -9.40
C ASN A 77 -4.09 36.06 -8.56
N LEU A 78 -4.36 34.85 -9.06
CA LEU A 78 -5.05 33.80 -8.30
C LEU A 78 -4.24 33.30 -7.11
N ILE A 79 -2.92 33.14 -7.26
CA ILE A 79 -2.04 32.80 -6.13
C ILE A 79 -2.11 33.88 -5.06
N LYS A 80 -2.03 35.17 -5.43
CA LYS A 80 -2.14 36.28 -4.47
C LYS A 80 -3.50 36.30 -3.78
N ALA A 81 -4.58 36.03 -4.50
CA ALA A 81 -5.92 35.93 -3.93
C ALA A 81 -6.05 34.76 -2.95
N PHE A 82 -5.47 33.60 -3.28
CA PHE A 82 -5.46 32.42 -2.41
C PHE A 82 -4.66 32.64 -1.11
N VAL A 83 -3.47 33.24 -1.21
CA VAL A 83 -2.62 33.55 -0.05
C VAL A 83 -3.31 34.55 0.89
N ASN A 84 -4.01 35.54 0.34
CA ASN A 84 -4.64 36.60 1.12
C ASN A 84 -6.10 36.30 1.51
N GLN A 85 -6.63 35.10 1.25
CA GLN A 85 -8.04 34.75 1.48
C GLN A 85 -8.48 34.90 2.94
N HIS A 86 -7.54 34.83 3.87
CA HIS A 86 -7.79 34.90 5.31
C HIS A 86 -7.56 36.31 5.91
N ASP A 87 -7.03 37.25 5.13
CA ASP A 87 -6.66 38.59 5.62
C ASP A 87 -7.88 39.43 5.97
N GLU A 88 -8.95 39.34 5.18
CA GLU A 88 -10.19 40.10 5.44
C GLU A 88 -10.86 39.63 6.74
N GLU A 89 -10.96 38.32 6.94
CA GLU A 89 -11.52 37.73 8.15
C GLU A 89 -10.67 38.06 9.38
N PHE A 90 -9.34 37.98 9.24
CA PHE A 90 -8.41 38.34 10.31
C PHE A 90 -8.52 39.83 10.69
N ASN A 91 -8.59 40.73 9.70
CA ASN A 91 -8.73 42.16 9.93
C ASN A 91 -10.09 42.54 10.54
N ALA A 92 -11.17 41.84 10.16
CA ALA A 92 -12.48 42.02 10.76
C ALA A 92 -12.47 41.65 12.25
N LEU A 93 -11.92 40.49 12.61
CA LEU A 93 -11.79 40.05 14.00
C LEU A 93 -10.89 40.99 14.82
N LYS A 94 -9.81 41.48 14.22
CA LYS A 94 -8.90 42.46 14.85
C LYS A 94 -9.59 43.81 15.11
N LYS A 95 -10.50 44.23 14.23
CA LYS A 95 -11.29 45.48 14.36
C LYS A 95 -12.41 45.35 15.39
N GLU A 96 -13.04 44.18 15.49
CA GLU A 96 -14.05 43.86 16.50
C GLU A 96 -13.43 43.77 17.91
N ARG A 97 -12.14 43.44 17.99
CA ARG A 97 -11.39 43.37 19.24
C ARG A 97 -11.19 44.76 19.86
N ARG A 98 -11.69 44.92 21.09
CA ARG A 98 -11.41 46.10 21.92
C ARG A 98 -9.91 46.16 22.28
N PRO A 99 -9.30 47.36 22.32
CA PRO A 99 -7.89 47.51 22.67
C PRO A 99 -7.62 46.92 24.07
N GLY A 100 -6.59 46.07 24.17
CA GLY A 100 -6.15 45.42 25.42
C GLY A 100 -6.67 44.01 25.69
N ARG A 101 -7.62 43.47 24.91
CA ARG A 101 -8.05 42.06 25.03
C ARG A 101 -7.08 41.12 24.28
N PRO A 102 -6.71 39.94 24.83
CA PRO A 102 -5.93 38.93 24.11
C PRO A 102 -6.68 38.43 22.85
N ALA A 103 -5.94 37.92 21.88
CA ALA A 103 -6.49 37.38 20.65
C ALA A 103 -7.41 36.17 20.93
N SER A 104 -8.44 36.00 20.10
CA SER A 104 -9.31 34.81 20.16
C SER A 104 -8.59 33.59 19.57
N THR A 105 -8.96 32.37 19.98
CA THR A 105 -8.45 31.14 19.36
C THR A 105 -8.64 31.13 17.85
N ARG A 106 -9.75 31.70 17.35
CA ARG A 106 -10.00 31.84 15.91
C ARG A 106 -9.03 32.83 15.24
N GLU A 107 -8.72 33.93 15.91
CA GLU A 107 -7.75 34.94 15.44
C GLU A 107 -6.33 34.36 15.39
N ASP A 108 -5.92 33.59 16.40
CA ASP A 108 -4.63 32.91 16.43
C ASP A 108 -4.51 31.83 15.34
N LEU A 109 -5.57 31.05 15.10
CA LEU A 109 -5.59 30.06 14.02
C LEU A 109 -5.49 30.71 12.63
N LEU A 110 -6.20 31.81 12.41
CA LEU A 110 -6.11 32.57 11.15
C LEU A 110 -4.71 33.15 10.97
N ARG A 111 -4.13 33.73 12.01
CA ARG A 111 -2.75 34.24 11.98
C ARG A 111 -1.74 33.14 11.63
N MET A 112 -1.90 31.95 12.18
CA MET A 112 -1.03 30.81 11.85
C MET A 112 -1.18 30.36 10.39
N LYS A 113 -2.41 30.38 9.85
CA LYS A 113 -2.66 30.04 8.45
C LYS A 113 -2.04 31.08 7.51
N ILE A 114 -2.29 32.37 7.75
CA ILE A 114 -1.70 33.47 6.96
C ILE A 114 -0.18 33.35 6.93
N ALA A 115 0.46 33.21 8.10
CA ALA A 115 1.92 33.05 8.16
C ALA A 115 2.44 31.79 7.44
N ALA A 116 1.64 30.72 7.38
CA ALA A 116 2.01 29.50 6.64
C ALA A 116 1.80 29.64 5.12
N ASP A 117 0.81 30.41 4.69
CA ASP A 117 0.55 30.73 3.28
C ASP A 117 1.61 31.73 2.75
N GLU A 118 1.95 32.77 3.51
CA GLU A 118 3.01 33.74 3.19
C GLU A 118 4.39 33.06 3.08
N LYS A 119 4.73 32.22 4.07
CA LYS A 119 6.01 31.49 4.06
C LYS A 119 6.11 30.56 2.85
N GLU A 120 5.03 29.87 2.49
CA GLU A 120 5.03 29.00 1.31
C GLU A 120 5.20 29.81 0.02
N TYR A 121 4.55 30.96 -0.07
CA TYR A 121 4.72 31.88 -1.19
C TYR A 121 6.17 32.36 -1.34
N GLU A 122 6.85 32.69 -0.23
CA GLU A 122 8.28 33.07 -0.23
C GLU A 122 9.20 31.92 -0.62
N THR A 123 8.94 30.69 -0.14
CA THR A 123 9.80 29.52 -0.38
C THR A 123 9.56 28.83 -1.73
N GLY A 124 8.46 29.15 -2.41
CA GLY A 124 8.04 28.54 -3.67
C GLY A 124 6.66 27.91 -3.55
N PHE A 125 5.73 28.38 -4.39
CA PHE A 125 4.34 27.93 -4.39
C PHE A 125 4.16 26.80 -5.43
N TYR A 126 3.94 25.57 -4.96
CA TYR A 126 3.73 24.42 -5.84
C TYR A 126 2.35 24.47 -6.50
N LEU A 127 2.33 24.54 -7.82
CA LEU A 127 1.16 24.37 -8.69
C LEU A 127 1.24 22.98 -9.34
N THR A 128 0.12 22.26 -9.37
CA THR A 128 -0.01 21.00 -10.09
C THR A 128 -0.07 21.28 -11.60
N ASP A 129 0.61 20.47 -12.42
CA ASP A 129 0.72 20.69 -13.86
C ASP A 129 -0.64 20.82 -14.58
N ALA A 130 -0.68 21.77 -15.52
CA ALA A 130 -1.86 22.17 -16.28
C ALA A 130 -2.41 21.08 -17.21
N ASP A 131 -1.67 20.01 -17.46
CA ASP A 131 -2.11 18.88 -18.29
C ASP A 131 -3.22 18.05 -17.63
N ASN A 132 -3.51 18.28 -16.34
CA ASN A 132 -4.56 17.60 -15.58
C ASN A 132 -5.95 18.27 -15.59
N ILE A 133 -6.14 19.37 -16.34
CA ILE A 133 -7.42 20.11 -16.36
C ILE A 133 -8.59 19.24 -16.88
N VAL A 134 -8.33 18.34 -17.84
CA VAL A 134 -9.33 17.42 -18.41
C VAL A 134 -9.84 16.40 -17.37
N PHE A 135 -9.00 15.96 -16.45
CA PHE A 135 -9.37 15.01 -15.39
C PHE A 135 -10.20 15.66 -14.27
N LEU A 136 -10.08 16.97 -14.09
CA LEU A 136 -10.77 17.73 -13.04
C LEU A 136 -12.23 18.10 -13.40
N GLU A 137 -12.61 18.11 -14.69
CA GLU A 137 -14.00 18.35 -15.11
C GLU A 137 -14.91 17.12 -14.94
N ARG A 138 -14.36 15.90 -15.09
CA ARG A 138 -15.13 14.64 -15.02
C ARG A 138 -15.58 14.28 -13.59
N TRP A 139 -15.01 14.91 -12.56
CA TRP A 139 -15.30 14.70 -11.13
C TRP A 139 -16.75 15.10 -10.72
N ASP A 140 -17.40 16.03 -11.42
CA ASP A 140 -18.66 16.65 -10.94
C ASP A 140 -19.94 15.84 -11.18
N ALA A 141 -19.90 14.80 -12.03
CA ALA A 141 -21.11 14.09 -12.48
C ALA A 141 -21.80 13.22 -11.40
N ILE A 142 -21.17 13.01 -10.24
CA ILE A 142 -21.65 12.08 -9.20
C ILE A 142 -22.57 12.76 -8.16
N ARG A 143 -22.74 14.10 -8.19
CA ARG A 143 -23.50 14.84 -7.17
C ARG A 143 -24.94 15.22 -7.59
N ARG A 144 -25.82 14.26 -7.84
CA ARG A 144 -27.28 14.54 -7.80
C ARG A 144 -27.99 13.59 -6.82
N PRO A 145 -28.58 14.11 -5.73
CA PRO A 145 -29.25 13.26 -4.76
C PRO A 145 -30.63 12.81 -5.27
N ALA A 146 -30.88 11.51 -5.27
CA ALA A 146 -32.22 10.95 -5.44
C ALA A 146 -32.95 10.93 -4.09
N VAL A 147 -34.14 11.54 -4.05
CA VAL A 147 -35.03 11.56 -2.89
C VAL A 147 -35.65 10.17 -2.71
N ARG A 148 -35.55 9.57 -1.52
CA ARG A 148 -36.30 8.37 -1.14
C ARG A 148 -37.08 8.55 0.16
N THR A 149 -38.32 8.07 0.11
CA THR A 149 -39.38 8.12 1.10
C THR A 149 -39.12 7.17 2.28
N SER A 150 -39.50 7.60 3.47
CA SER A 150 -39.38 6.87 4.75
C SER A 150 -40.49 5.83 4.92
N LEU A 151 -40.13 4.58 5.24
CA LEU A 151 -41.04 3.59 5.82
C LEU A 151 -40.75 3.46 7.32
N LEU A 152 -41.76 3.72 8.15
CA LEU A 152 -41.70 3.63 9.60
C LEU A 152 -41.82 2.16 10.04
N GLN A 153 -40.86 1.65 10.81
CA GLN A 153 -41.00 0.38 11.52
C GLN A 153 -41.59 0.58 12.92
N ALA A 154 -42.61 -0.21 13.23
CA ALA A 154 -43.30 -0.24 14.51
C ALA A 154 -42.52 -1.05 15.56
N ALA A 155 -42.42 -0.51 16.76
CA ALA A 155 -41.78 -1.15 17.90
C ALA A 155 -42.78 -2.04 18.67
N TRP A 156 -42.56 -3.36 18.68
CA TRP A 156 -43.13 -4.25 19.68
C TRP A 156 -42.01 -4.81 20.55
N LYS A 157 -42.15 -4.68 21.88
CA LYS A 157 -41.24 -5.24 22.87
C LYS A 157 -41.76 -6.61 23.33
N PRO A 158 -40.92 -7.66 23.41
CA PRO A 158 -41.33 -8.90 24.05
C PRO A 158 -41.08 -8.87 25.58
N THR A 159 -42.02 -9.45 26.31
CA THR A 159 -42.00 -9.63 27.77
C THR A 159 -41.23 -10.91 28.13
N ARG A 160 -40.37 -10.85 29.15
CA ARG A 160 -39.65 -12.02 29.70
C ARG A 160 -40.62 -12.98 30.41
N VAL A 161 -40.51 -14.27 30.09
CA VAL A 161 -41.06 -15.36 30.91
C VAL A 161 -39.89 -16.17 31.46
N GLN A 162 -39.89 -16.43 32.77
CA GLN A 162 -38.93 -17.30 33.44
C GLN A 162 -39.39 -18.77 33.26
N SER A 163 -38.48 -19.65 32.86
CA SER A 163 -38.70 -21.10 32.84
C SER A 163 -37.62 -21.79 33.67
N ALA A 164 -38.04 -22.76 34.48
CA ALA A 164 -37.19 -23.50 35.41
C ALA A 164 -36.25 -24.49 34.67
N ALA A 165 -35.06 -24.70 35.22
CA ALA A 165 -34.05 -25.60 34.70
C ALA A 165 -34.45 -27.08 34.87
N ALA A 166 -34.47 -27.83 33.76
CA ALA A 166 -34.51 -29.28 33.76
C ALA A 166 -33.12 -29.82 33.37
N PHE A 167 -32.52 -30.62 34.25
CA PHE A 167 -31.26 -31.31 33.99
C PHE A 167 -31.51 -32.45 33.00
N SER A 168 -30.97 -32.34 31.79
CA SER A 168 -30.93 -33.42 30.78
C SER A 168 -29.50 -33.93 30.66
N SER A 169 -29.29 -35.21 30.98
CA SER A 169 -28.04 -35.92 30.71
C SER A 169 -28.18 -36.59 29.34
N SER A 170 -27.57 -36.01 28.32
CA SER A 170 -27.39 -36.66 27.02
C SER A 170 -25.91 -36.90 26.78
N ALA A 171 -25.61 -38.11 26.30
CA ALA A 171 -24.28 -38.64 26.06
C ALA A 171 -23.44 -37.69 25.20
N PHE A 172 -22.14 -37.63 25.49
CA PHE A 172 -21.12 -37.02 24.63
C PHE A 172 -21.25 -37.59 23.21
N ARG A 173 -21.96 -36.87 22.34
CA ARG A 173 -21.64 -36.88 20.92
C ARG A 173 -20.29 -36.17 20.85
N GLN A 174 -19.27 -36.90 20.44
CA GLN A 174 -18.09 -36.31 19.84
C GLN A 174 -18.60 -35.27 18.83
N SER A 175 -18.41 -33.99 19.12
CA SER A 175 -18.81 -32.91 18.22
C SER A 175 -18.07 -33.16 16.91
N LYS A 176 -18.82 -33.49 15.85
CA LYS A 176 -18.32 -33.42 14.48
C LYS A 176 -17.98 -31.95 14.23
N GLY A 177 -16.70 -31.62 14.12
CA GLY A 177 -16.22 -30.28 13.81
C GLY A 177 -16.61 -29.21 14.84
N GLY A 178 -15.92 -28.07 14.82
CA GLY A 178 -16.51 -26.83 15.31
C GLY A 178 -17.65 -26.42 14.37
N GLU A 179 -18.67 -25.74 14.88
CA GLU A 179 -19.71 -25.10 14.04
C GLU A 179 -19.10 -24.14 12.99
N SER A 180 -17.90 -23.62 13.29
CA SER A 180 -17.06 -22.81 12.40
C SER A 180 -16.51 -23.55 11.18
N ASP A 181 -16.36 -24.87 11.25
CA ASP A 181 -15.66 -25.63 10.21
C ASP A 181 -16.55 -25.76 8.97
N ASP A 182 -17.84 -26.02 9.16
CA ASP A 182 -18.84 -26.07 8.09
C ASP A 182 -19.04 -24.68 7.45
N GLU A 183 -19.03 -23.61 8.26
CA GLU A 183 -19.13 -22.22 7.76
C GLU A 183 -17.90 -21.84 6.93
N LEU A 184 -16.69 -22.20 7.39
CA LEU A 184 -15.44 -21.91 6.70
C LEU A 184 -15.31 -22.73 5.41
N VAL A 185 -15.71 -24.00 5.41
CA VAL A 185 -15.74 -24.83 4.18
C VAL A 185 -16.72 -24.25 3.16
N ALA A 186 -17.90 -23.81 3.58
CA ALA A 186 -18.87 -23.18 2.68
C ALA A 186 -18.36 -21.86 2.08
N LYS A 187 -17.60 -21.07 2.86
CA LYS A 187 -16.94 -19.87 2.37
C LYS A 187 -15.84 -20.18 1.37
N LEU A 188 -14.94 -21.12 1.68
CA LEU A 188 -13.87 -21.55 0.77
C LEU A 188 -14.44 -22.11 -0.54
N ASP A 189 -15.57 -22.83 -0.48
CA ASP A 189 -16.28 -23.29 -1.68
C ASP A 189 -16.85 -22.14 -2.52
N SER A 190 -17.42 -21.12 -1.87
CA SER A 190 -17.90 -19.91 -2.55
C SER A 190 -16.75 -19.15 -3.22
N GLU A 191 -15.60 -18.99 -2.54
CA GLU A 191 -14.41 -18.34 -3.12
C GLU A 191 -13.88 -19.13 -4.32
N LEU A 192 -13.70 -20.45 -4.18
CA LEU A 192 -13.29 -21.32 -5.29
C LEU A 192 -14.22 -21.21 -6.50
N GLN A 193 -15.54 -21.09 -6.27
CA GLN A 193 -16.49 -20.92 -7.36
C GLN A 193 -16.32 -19.57 -8.05
N MET A 194 -16.27 -18.46 -7.29
CA MET A 194 -16.10 -17.12 -7.84
C MET A 194 -14.81 -17.00 -8.65
N GLU A 195 -13.70 -17.51 -8.12
CA GLU A 195 -12.39 -17.46 -8.79
C GLU A 195 -12.34 -18.32 -10.07
N ASN A 196 -13.01 -19.48 -10.09
CA ASN A 196 -13.12 -20.28 -11.32
C ASN A 196 -13.99 -19.59 -12.38
N GLU A 197 -15.07 -18.93 -11.97
CA GLU A 197 -15.94 -18.16 -12.89
C GLU A 197 -15.20 -16.95 -13.48
N MET A 198 -14.31 -16.30 -12.72
CA MET A 198 -13.46 -15.20 -13.19
C MET A 198 -12.35 -15.69 -14.13
N LYS A 199 -11.68 -16.80 -13.78
CA LYS A 199 -10.64 -17.41 -14.63
C LYS A 199 -11.13 -17.77 -16.04
N ASP A 200 -12.38 -18.26 -16.14
CA ASP A 200 -13.01 -18.58 -17.42
C ASP A 200 -13.27 -17.33 -18.28
N GLN A 201 -13.34 -16.15 -17.67
CA GLN A 201 -13.53 -14.86 -18.35
C GLN A 201 -12.20 -14.22 -18.78
N GLU A 202 -11.16 -14.27 -17.95
CA GLU A 202 -9.89 -13.56 -18.21
C GLU A 202 -8.92 -14.33 -19.12
N GLY A 203 -8.98 -15.67 -19.15
CA GLY A 203 -8.14 -16.47 -20.04
C GLY A 203 -6.63 -16.31 -19.79
N VAL A 204 -5.82 -17.19 -20.41
CA VAL A 204 -4.35 -17.06 -20.29
C VAL A 204 -3.88 -15.84 -21.10
N PRO A 205 -3.07 -14.93 -20.52
CA PRO A 205 -2.54 -13.75 -21.20
C PRO A 205 -1.88 -14.09 -22.55
N THR A 206 -2.07 -13.22 -23.53
CA THR A 206 -1.58 -13.44 -24.91
C THR A 206 -0.05 -13.50 -24.97
N SER A 207 0.62 -12.65 -24.19
CA SER A 207 2.07 -12.60 -23.99
C SER A 207 2.65 -13.94 -23.51
N VAL A 208 2.01 -14.56 -22.52
CA VAL A 208 2.42 -15.85 -21.96
C VAL A 208 2.28 -16.96 -23.00
N LYS A 209 1.21 -16.98 -23.79
CA LYS A 209 1.04 -17.97 -24.88
C LYS A 209 2.11 -17.79 -25.95
N GLU A 210 2.33 -16.56 -26.41
CA GLU A 210 3.30 -16.27 -27.45
C GLU A 210 4.73 -16.62 -27.01
N TYR A 211 5.07 -16.37 -25.74
CA TYR A 211 6.37 -16.73 -25.19
C TYR A 211 6.49 -18.25 -24.93
N LEU A 212 5.42 -18.95 -24.57
CA LEU A 212 5.44 -20.40 -24.45
C LEU A 212 5.61 -21.10 -25.81
N GLU A 213 5.07 -20.52 -26.88
CA GLU A 213 5.14 -21.08 -28.23
C GLU A 213 6.43 -20.72 -28.97
N ASN A 214 6.93 -19.49 -28.79
CA ASN A 214 8.08 -18.95 -29.53
C ASN A 214 9.31 -18.69 -28.66
N GLY A 215 9.18 -18.84 -27.35
CA GLY A 215 10.24 -18.53 -26.39
C GLY A 215 11.39 -19.54 -26.46
N PRO A 216 12.62 -19.10 -26.19
CA PRO A 216 13.78 -19.95 -26.29
C PRO A 216 14.10 -20.73 -25.01
N PHE A 217 13.30 -20.57 -23.95
CA PHE A 217 13.49 -21.21 -22.64
C PHE A 217 12.44 -22.27 -22.38
N GLU A 218 12.87 -23.39 -21.80
CA GLU A 218 11.99 -24.41 -21.24
C GLU A 218 11.59 -24.02 -19.81
N ILE A 219 10.29 -24.05 -19.53
CA ILE A 219 9.75 -23.65 -18.24
C ILE A 219 9.55 -24.88 -17.35
N ILE A 220 10.20 -24.87 -16.19
CA ILE A 220 10.05 -25.87 -15.14
C ILE A 220 9.24 -25.23 -14.03
N ASP A 221 7.93 -25.47 -14.07
CA ASP A 221 6.98 -25.06 -13.05
C ASP A 221 6.58 -26.27 -12.21
N THR A 222 6.92 -26.25 -10.92
CA THR A 222 6.53 -27.30 -9.96
C THR A 222 5.37 -26.77 -9.12
N PRO A 223 4.18 -27.40 -9.18
CA PRO A 223 3.06 -26.95 -8.38
C PRO A 223 3.40 -26.93 -6.90
N GLY A 224 3.06 -25.85 -6.20
CA GLY A 224 3.23 -25.67 -4.75
C GLY A 224 4.63 -25.17 -4.35
N GLN A 225 5.45 -24.80 -5.33
CA GLN A 225 6.66 -24.03 -5.13
C GLN A 225 6.49 -22.65 -5.76
N GLU A 226 6.90 -21.61 -5.04
CA GLU A 226 6.84 -20.23 -5.53
C GLU A 226 7.89 -19.97 -6.62
N ASP A 227 9.02 -20.69 -6.57
CA ASP A 227 10.09 -20.57 -7.56
C ASP A 227 9.66 -21.13 -8.92
N VAL A 228 9.91 -20.38 -9.98
CA VAL A 228 9.82 -20.83 -11.38
C VAL A 228 11.22 -20.83 -11.97
N VAL A 229 11.57 -21.91 -12.67
CA VAL A 229 12.88 -22.07 -13.29
C VAL A 229 12.76 -22.16 -14.79
N LEU A 230 13.35 -21.20 -15.51
CA LEU A 230 13.52 -21.23 -16.95
C LEU A 230 14.91 -21.79 -17.26
N THR A 231 15.00 -22.78 -18.16
CA THR A 231 16.29 -23.35 -18.57
C THR A 231 16.48 -23.28 -20.08
N ARG A 232 17.71 -22.98 -20.50
CA ARG A 232 18.09 -22.93 -21.91
C ARG A 232 19.54 -23.34 -22.07
N GLN A 233 19.84 -24.00 -23.18
CA GLN A 233 21.22 -24.23 -23.63
C GLN A 233 21.54 -23.26 -24.78
N PHE A 234 22.65 -22.53 -24.64
CA PHE A 234 23.11 -21.56 -25.64
C PHE A 234 24.57 -21.88 -26.02
N GLY A 235 24.75 -22.62 -27.11
CA GLY A 235 26.06 -23.16 -27.47
C GLY A 235 26.59 -24.11 -26.38
N ASP A 236 27.76 -23.80 -25.83
CA ASP A 236 28.37 -24.54 -24.72
C ASP A 236 27.93 -24.04 -23.33
N GLU A 237 27.03 -23.05 -23.26
CA GLU A 237 26.62 -22.41 -22.02
C GLU A 237 25.25 -22.92 -21.57
N LYS A 238 25.10 -23.17 -20.26
CA LYS A 238 23.81 -23.50 -19.65
C LYS A 238 23.28 -22.26 -18.94
N ILE A 239 22.09 -21.83 -19.33
CA ILE A 239 21.43 -20.65 -18.79
C ILE A 239 20.24 -21.12 -17.97
N GLN A 240 20.15 -20.63 -16.74
CA GLN A 240 19.04 -20.86 -15.84
C GLN A 240 18.57 -19.54 -15.27
N ILE A 241 17.32 -19.18 -15.48
CA ILE A 241 16.71 -17.98 -14.90
C ILE A 241 15.73 -18.46 -13.84
N THR A 242 15.84 -17.92 -12.64
CA THR A 242 14.94 -18.22 -11.52
C THR A 242 14.27 -16.94 -11.08
N PHE A 243 12.95 -16.98 -10.96
CA PHE A 243 12.14 -15.89 -10.40
C PHE A 243 11.11 -16.49 -9.44
N SER A 244 10.64 -15.71 -8.49
CA SER A 244 9.73 -16.16 -7.44
C SER A 244 8.48 -15.31 -7.43
N ILE A 245 7.34 -15.93 -7.13
CA ILE A 245 6.07 -15.23 -6.97
C ILE A 245 6.02 -14.38 -5.69
N ALA A 246 6.86 -14.69 -4.70
CA ALA A 246 6.93 -13.94 -3.44
C ALA A 246 7.30 -12.46 -3.64
N ASP A 247 7.86 -12.07 -4.78
CA ASP A 247 8.15 -10.66 -5.08
C ASP A 247 6.88 -9.80 -5.20
N ILE A 248 5.72 -10.36 -5.61
CA ILE A 248 4.42 -9.68 -5.52
C ILE A 248 4.06 -9.44 -4.05
N ASN A 249 4.10 -10.52 -3.26
CA ASN A 249 3.60 -10.53 -1.88
C ASN A 249 4.44 -9.67 -0.92
N ASN A 250 5.74 -9.49 -1.20
CA ASN A 250 6.62 -8.68 -0.35
C ASN A 250 6.35 -7.17 -0.46
N LEU A 251 5.78 -6.70 -1.58
CA LEU A 251 5.47 -5.27 -1.75
C LEU A 251 4.21 -4.85 -0.99
N ASP A 252 3.23 -5.76 -0.88
CA ASP A 252 2.03 -5.51 -0.08
C ASP A 252 2.36 -5.42 1.42
N GLN A 253 3.30 -6.24 1.92
CA GLN A 253 3.75 -6.14 3.32
C GLN A 253 4.42 -4.81 3.66
N ASP A 254 5.19 -4.21 2.73
CA ASP A 254 5.85 -2.92 2.96
C ASP A 254 4.87 -1.72 2.86
N GLN A 255 3.69 -1.90 2.25
CA GLN A 255 2.63 -0.90 2.20
C GLN A 255 1.58 -1.05 3.31
N GLU A 256 1.39 -2.25 3.87
CA GLU A 256 0.31 -2.51 4.83
C GLU A 256 0.68 -2.23 6.31
N TYR A 257 1.95 -1.94 6.61
CA TYR A 257 2.35 -1.49 7.95
C TYR A 257 2.02 -0.02 8.29
N ASP A 258 1.33 0.74 7.43
CA ASP A 258 0.94 2.14 7.75
C ASP A 258 -0.54 2.32 8.19
N ASP A 259 -1.38 1.28 8.30
CA ASP A 259 -2.79 1.51 8.76
C ASP A 259 -3.54 0.46 9.60
N ASN A 260 -2.93 -0.61 10.12
CA ASN A 260 -3.63 -1.59 10.98
C ASN A 260 -3.49 -1.36 12.51
N ALA A 261 -3.49 -0.11 12.97
CA ALA A 261 -3.48 0.24 14.40
C ALA A 261 -4.81 0.84 14.90
N MET A 262 -5.90 0.69 14.14
CA MET A 262 -7.22 1.26 14.45
C MET A 262 -8.37 0.24 14.53
N ALA A 263 -8.10 -1.06 14.54
CA ALA A 263 -9.14 -2.06 14.80
C ALA A 263 -9.08 -2.53 16.27
N ASP A 264 -10.23 -2.54 16.93
CA ASP A 264 -10.53 -2.95 18.30
C ASP A 264 -10.13 -1.98 19.44
N GLU A 265 -11.08 -1.10 19.79
CA GLU A 265 -11.63 -1.02 21.16
C GLU A 265 -12.87 -0.09 21.16
N GLU A 266 -13.99 -0.57 20.62
CA GLU A 266 -15.33 -0.08 21.01
C GLU A 266 -15.93 -1.06 22.03
N ASP A 267 -15.88 -0.70 23.32
CA ASP A 267 -16.99 -1.06 24.22
C ASP A 267 -17.06 -0.20 25.51
N ASN A 268 -18.13 0.59 25.57
CA ASN A 268 -18.99 0.99 26.71
C ASN A 268 -18.44 1.10 28.16
N ILE A 269 -18.69 2.25 28.83
CA ILE A 269 -19.28 2.35 30.20
C ILE A 269 -19.84 3.78 30.47
N ASN A 270 -21.10 3.78 30.92
CA ASN A 270 -22.04 4.86 31.22
C ASN A 270 -21.83 5.59 32.57
N GLN A 271 -22.12 6.91 32.66
CA GLN A 271 -22.79 7.55 33.81
C GLN A 271 -23.35 8.99 33.54
N GLY A 272 -24.68 9.12 33.42
CA GLY A 272 -25.58 10.02 34.22
C GLY A 272 -25.71 11.55 33.97
N SER A 273 -26.82 11.95 33.28
CA SER A 273 -27.72 13.16 33.32
C SER A 273 -27.25 14.50 33.97
N GLU A 274 -27.56 15.72 33.50
CA GLU A 274 -28.71 16.25 32.74
C GLU A 274 -28.45 17.70 32.22
N LYS A 275 -29.16 18.08 31.13
CA LYS A 275 -29.36 19.41 30.48
C LYS A 275 -28.53 19.85 29.25
N GLU A 276 -29.20 19.62 28.11
CA GLU A 276 -29.39 20.46 26.91
C GLU A 276 -28.32 20.52 25.78
N PHE A 277 -28.54 19.59 24.84
CA PHE A 277 -28.67 19.77 23.37
C PHE A 277 -27.47 20.24 22.52
N LYS A 278 -26.75 19.28 21.92
CA LYS A 278 -27.00 18.74 20.57
C LYS A 278 -26.07 17.56 20.32
N VAL A 279 -26.65 16.47 19.83
CA VAL A 279 -26.07 15.14 19.67
C VAL A 279 -25.03 15.13 18.55
N ALA A 280 -23.80 14.75 18.89
CA ALA A 280 -22.85 14.11 17.99
C ALA A 280 -22.74 12.65 18.48
N SER A 281 -22.99 11.69 17.60
CA SER A 281 -22.73 10.27 17.85
C SER A 281 -21.38 9.92 17.22
N GLU A 282 -20.44 9.50 18.07
CA GLU A 282 -19.42 8.49 17.75
C GLU A 282 -20.19 7.22 17.25
N ASP A 283 -19.87 6.70 16.08
CA ASP A 283 -18.90 5.61 15.85
C ASP A 283 -19.62 4.25 15.82
N SER A 284 -19.38 3.52 14.72
CA SER A 284 -19.61 2.09 14.46
C SER A 284 -19.43 1.88 12.95
N VAL A 285 -18.20 1.46 12.64
CA VAL A 285 -17.71 0.84 11.41
C VAL A 285 -18.69 -0.09 10.70
N ASP A 286 -18.65 -0.04 9.38
CA ASP A 286 -18.66 -1.17 8.42
C ASP A 286 -18.92 -0.54 7.05
N ALA A 287 -17.86 -0.21 6.31
CA ALA A 287 -17.19 -1.10 5.35
C ALA A 287 -18.00 -1.21 4.04
N GLU A 288 -17.28 -1.45 2.96
CA GLU A 288 -17.74 -1.57 1.56
C GLU A 288 -17.86 -0.22 0.82
N GLY A 289 -16.95 0.16 -0.06
CA GLY A 289 -15.96 -0.61 -0.80
C GLY A 289 -15.80 0.08 -2.14
N GLU A 290 -14.73 0.85 -2.29
CA GLU A 290 -14.33 1.44 -3.57
C GLU A 290 -13.88 0.33 -4.52
N GLY A 291 -14.71 -0.01 -5.50
CA GLY A 291 -14.26 -0.70 -6.71
C GLY A 291 -13.60 0.31 -7.63
N GLY A 292 -12.32 0.60 -7.41
CA GLY A 292 -11.49 1.35 -8.34
C GLY A 292 -11.04 0.45 -9.49
N GLU A 293 -11.38 0.82 -10.72
CA GLU A 293 -10.76 0.23 -11.91
C GLU A 293 -9.28 0.60 -11.93
N GLY A 294 -8.43 -0.42 -11.80
CA GLY A 294 -7.02 -0.32 -11.48
C GLY A 294 -6.17 0.30 -12.60
N GLU A 295 -5.27 1.21 -12.20
CA GLU A 295 -3.99 1.31 -12.90
C GLU A 295 -3.29 -0.05 -12.72
N GLU A 296 -2.93 -0.71 -13.82
CA GLU A 296 -2.08 -1.92 -13.82
C GLU A 296 -0.72 -1.55 -13.20
N ARG A 297 -0.60 -1.69 -11.88
CA ARG A 297 0.65 -1.48 -11.15
C ARG A 297 1.60 -2.61 -11.53
N THR A 298 2.61 -2.30 -12.34
CA THR A 298 3.69 -3.26 -12.61
C THR A 298 4.57 -3.35 -11.36
N TYR A 299 4.79 -4.56 -10.87
CA TYR A 299 5.68 -4.81 -9.73
C TYR A 299 7.09 -5.16 -10.25
N PRO A 300 8.14 -4.69 -9.55
CA PRO A 300 9.51 -5.11 -9.85
C PRO A 300 9.68 -6.60 -9.52
N ALA A 301 9.85 -7.43 -10.55
CA ALA A 301 10.13 -8.86 -10.39
C ALA A 301 11.65 -9.10 -10.39
N ARG A 302 12.19 -9.77 -9.37
CA ARG A 302 13.63 -10.09 -9.33
C ARG A 302 13.91 -11.37 -10.10
N LEU A 303 14.91 -11.27 -10.98
CA LEU A 303 15.47 -12.38 -11.73
C LEU A 303 16.86 -12.72 -11.23
N ASN A 304 17.07 -14.00 -10.95
CA ASN A 304 18.38 -14.59 -10.71
C ASN A 304 18.79 -15.39 -11.95
N ILE A 305 19.74 -14.86 -12.72
CA ILE A 305 20.19 -15.41 -14.00
C ILE A 305 21.55 -16.07 -13.79
N VAL A 306 21.61 -17.39 -13.94
CA VAL A 306 22.85 -18.17 -13.84
C VAL A 306 23.28 -18.65 -15.21
N ILE A 307 24.48 -18.27 -15.63
CA ILE A 307 25.12 -18.69 -16.88
C ILE A 307 26.35 -19.53 -16.52
N GLU A 308 26.22 -20.84 -16.63
CA GLU A 308 27.28 -21.81 -16.39
C GLU A 308 28.05 -22.11 -17.68
N LYS A 309 29.39 -22.09 -17.59
CA LYS A 309 30.26 -22.52 -18.68
C LYS A 309 31.10 -23.72 -18.24
N PRO A 310 31.17 -24.80 -19.05
CA PRO A 310 31.88 -26.02 -18.67
C PRO A 310 33.35 -25.72 -18.39
N GLY A 311 33.78 -26.02 -17.16
CA GLY A 311 35.17 -25.85 -16.71
C GLY A 311 35.62 -24.40 -16.47
N LYS A 312 34.74 -23.40 -16.59
CA LYS A 312 35.08 -21.97 -16.39
C LYS A 312 34.30 -21.30 -15.26
N GLY A 313 33.43 -22.03 -14.57
CA GLY A 313 32.60 -21.53 -13.48
C GLY A 313 31.22 -21.06 -13.95
N ALA A 314 30.54 -20.28 -13.10
CA ALA A 314 29.22 -19.74 -13.36
C ALA A 314 29.18 -18.23 -13.08
N LEU A 315 28.53 -17.49 -13.98
CA LEU A 315 28.17 -16.09 -13.79
C LEU A 315 26.75 -16.05 -13.24
N ASN A 316 26.53 -15.35 -12.14
CA ASN A 316 25.20 -15.07 -11.60
C ASN A 316 24.93 -13.57 -11.75
N VAL A 317 23.85 -13.23 -12.43
CA VAL A 317 23.38 -11.86 -12.63
C VAL A 317 22.05 -11.71 -11.91
N GLU A 318 22.01 -10.78 -10.96
CA GLU A 318 20.77 -10.33 -10.34
C GLU A 318 20.26 -9.12 -11.13
N SER A 319 19.03 -9.21 -11.61
CA SER A 319 18.38 -8.13 -12.35
C SER A 319 16.94 -7.97 -11.91
N ILE A 320 16.43 -6.75 -12.00
CA ILE A 320 15.02 -6.44 -11.77
C ILE A 320 14.35 -6.21 -13.13
N VAL A 321 13.16 -6.75 -13.28
CA VAL A 321 12.28 -6.49 -14.41
C VAL A 321 11.12 -5.63 -13.95
N GLN A 322 10.92 -4.47 -14.59
CA GLN A 322 9.82 -3.56 -14.33
C GLN A 322 9.47 -2.79 -15.61
N ASP A 323 8.18 -2.58 -15.88
CA ASP A 323 7.68 -1.83 -17.04
C ASP A 323 8.23 -2.31 -18.41
N GLY A 324 8.46 -3.63 -18.54
CA GLY A 324 9.04 -4.24 -19.74
C GLY A 324 10.54 -3.95 -19.94
N MET A 325 11.20 -3.32 -18.98
CA MET A 325 12.64 -3.10 -18.96
C MET A 325 13.31 -4.07 -17.97
N HIS A 326 14.50 -4.55 -18.32
CA HIS A 326 15.34 -5.30 -17.39
C HIS A 326 16.54 -4.43 -16.99
N VAL A 327 16.82 -4.38 -15.69
CA VAL A 327 17.90 -3.57 -15.12
C VAL A 327 18.81 -4.49 -14.32
N ILE A 328 20.10 -4.49 -14.62
CA ILE A 328 21.09 -5.30 -13.91
C ILE A 328 21.46 -4.59 -12.59
N GLU A 329 21.33 -5.29 -11.47
CA GLU A 329 21.73 -4.77 -10.15
C GLU A 329 23.14 -5.23 -9.78
N ASN A 330 23.37 -6.55 -9.81
CA ASN A 330 24.62 -7.16 -9.38
C ASN A 330 25.07 -8.27 -10.32
N VAL A 331 26.39 -8.44 -10.43
CA VAL A 331 27.01 -9.49 -11.23
C VAL A 331 28.07 -10.20 -10.40
N TYR A 332 27.85 -11.48 -10.12
CA TYR A 332 28.75 -12.34 -9.36
C TYR A 332 29.41 -13.38 -10.26
N TYR A 333 30.69 -13.64 -9.99
CA TYR A 333 31.41 -14.73 -10.62
C TYR A 333 31.76 -15.80 -9.59
N TYR A 334 31.32 -17.03 -9.84
CA TYR A 334 31.63 -18.19 -9.03
C TYR A 334 32.53 -19.16 -9.80
N ALA A 335 33.71 -19.44 -9.25
CA ALA A 335 34.62 -20.44 -9.83
C ALA A 335 34.01 -21.86 -9.79
N ASP A 336 33.26 -22.18 -8.73
CA ASP A 336 32.49 -23.41 -8.62
C ASP A 336 30.99 -23.12 -8.92
N PRO A 337 30.42 -23.72 -9.98
CA PRO A 337 29.01 -23.55 -10.34
C PRO A 337 28.02 -23.90 -9.22
N SER A 338 28.44 -24.74 -8.27
CA SER A 338 27.61 -25.20 -7.15
C SER A 338 27.10 -24.05 -6.26
N PHE A 339 27.83 -22.94 -6.18
CA PHE A 339 27.41 -21.78 -5.39
C PHE A 339 26.30 -20.99 -6.08
N ALA A 340 26.27 -20.95 -7.42
CA ALA A 340 25.24 -20.23 -8.16
C ALA A 340 23.85 -20.87 -7.98
N TYR A 341 23.78 -22.20 -7.81
CA TYR A 341 22.55 -22.97 -7.62
C TYR A 341 22.20 -23.27 -6.14
N ALA A 342 22.87 -22.61 -5.20
CA ALA A 342 22.81 -22.96 -3.78
C ALA A 342 21.42 -22.70 -3.15
N LYS A 343 20.62 -23.75 -2.93
CA LYS A 343 19.38 -23.70 -2.13
C LYS A 343 19.58 -24.01 -0.64
N THR A 344 20.73 -24.57 -0.28
CA THR A 344 21.05 -25.00 1.10
C THR A 344 21.66 -23.85 1.91
N PRO A 345 21.30 -23.67 3.20
CA PRO A 345 21.82 -22.58 4.05
C PRO A 345 23.34 -22.47 4.11
N GLU A 346 24.05 -23.60 4.17
CA GLU A 346 25.52 -23.63 4.22
C GLU A 346 26.16 -23.04 2.96
N LYS A 347 25.62 -23.37 1.80
CA LYS A 347 26.10 -22.83 0.51
C LYS A 347 25.66 -21.39 0.28
N ILE A 348 24.52 -20.97 0.85
CA ILE A 348 24.09 -19.56 0.85
C ILE A 348 25.06 -18.72 1.68
N HIS A 349 25.43 -19.18 2.88
CA HIS A 349 26.41 -18.50 3.71
C HIS A 349 27.78 -18.45 3.04
N GLY A 350 28.21 -19.57 2.43
CA GLY A 350 29.45 -19.60 1.65
C GLY A 350 29.50 -18.57 0.53
N ARG A 351 28.36 -18.20 -0.09
CA ARG A 351 28.33 -17.10 -1.08
C ARG A 351 28.65 -15.74 -0.48
N GLN A 352 28.27 -15.48 0.77
CA GLN A 352 28.51 -14.19 1.44
C GLN A 352 29.98 -13.95 1.75
N ASP A 353 30.75 -15.03 1.90
CA ASP A 353 32.20 -14.97 2.11
C ASP A 353 32.97 -14.70 0.80
N LEU A 354 32.32 -14.89 -0.37
CA LEU A 354 32.92 -14.62 -1.67
C LEU A 354 32.73 -13.16 -2.07
N TYR A 355 33.68 -12.62 -2.83
CA TYR A 355 33.59 -11.26 -3.32
C TYR A 355 32.46 -11.10 -4.33
N SER A 356 31.48 -10.29 -3.96
CA SER A 356 30.26 -9.99 -4.69
C SER A 356 30.42 -9.04 -5.88
N GLY A 357 31.64 -8.63 -6.23
CA GLY A 357 31.84 -7.59 -7.25
C GLY A 357 31.48 -6.18 -6.75
N PRO A 358 31.82 -5.14 -7.52
CA PRO A 358 31.34 -3.78 -7.26
C PRO A 358 29.85 -3.66 -7.67
N PRO A 359 29.12 -2.67 -7.14
CA PRO A 359 27.78 -2.33 -7.64
C PRO A 359 27.82 -2.09 -9.15
N PHE A 360 26.90 -2.70 -9.91
CA PHE A 360 26.95 -2.67 -11.38
C PHE A 360 26.92 -1.24 -11.94
N GLY A 361 26.11 -0.35 -11.34
CA GLY A 361 26.02 1.05 -11.75
C GLY A 361 27.30 1.89 -11.56
N ASN A 362 28.31 1.38 -10.84
CA ASN A 362 29.62 2.04 -10.71
C ASN A 362 30.63 1.58 -11.78
N LEU A 363 30.27 0.59 -12.61
CA LEU A 363 31.12 0.15 -13.72
C LEU A 363 31.13 1.20 -14.84
N ASP A 364 32.13 1.13 -15.70
CA ASP A 364 32.20 1.95 -16.91
C ASP A 364 30.96 1.77 -17.81
N GLU A 365 30.43 2.85 -18.37
CA GLU A 365 29.17 2.83 -19.14
C GLU A 365 29.24 1.88 -20.35
N ASP A 366 30.38 1.86 -21.07
CA ASP A 366 30.55 0.96 -22.22
C ASP A 366 30.54 -0.51 -21.77
N LEU A 367 31.09 -0.82 -20.60
CA LEU A 367 31.05 -2.17 -20.02
C LEU A 367 29.62 -2.57 -19.63
N GLN A 368 28.83 -1.64 -19.09
CA GLN A 368 27.43 -1.89 -18.75
C GLN A 368 26.62 -2.25 -20.00
N VAL A 369 26.71 -1.44 -21.06
CA VAL A 369 26.02 -1.67 -22.33
C VAL A 369 26.43 -3.00 -22.97
N LEU A 370 27.72 -3.35 -22.91
CA LEU A 370 28.20 -4.64 -23.43
C LEU A 370 27.68 -5.83 -22.62
N MET A 371 27.48 -5.67 -21.31
CA MET A 371 26.89 -6.72 -20.47
C MET A 371 25.40 -6.91 -20.77
N GLU A 372 24.64 -5.83 -20.91
CA GLU A 372 23.23 -5.90 -21.31
C GLU A 372 23.07 -6.60 -22.66
N ARG A 373 23.87 -6.18 -23.65
CA ARG A 373 23.89 -6.84 -24.97
C ARG A 373 24.26 -8.33 -24.89
N TYR A 374 25.19 -8.69 -24.00
CA TYR A 374 25.57 -10.09 -23.77
C TYR A 374 24.40 -10.94 -23.25
N LEU A 375 23.52 -10.37 -22.40
CA LEU A 375 22.30 -11.02 -21.91
C LEU A 375 21.20 -11.05 -22.98
N ASP A 376 21.03 -9.96 -23.74
CA ASP A 376 20.07 -9.89 -24.85
C ASP A 376 20.30 -10.98 -25.90
N GLU A 377 21.56 -11.20 -26.32
CA GLU A 377 21.93 -12.24 -27.29
C GLU A 377 21.58 -13.66 -26.78
N ARG A 378 21.45 -13.82 -25.46
CA ARG A 378 21.07 -15.07 -24.77
C ARG A 378 19.57 -15.20 -24.52
N GLY A 379 18.77 -14.25 -24.99
CA GLY A 379 17.31 -14.23 -24.88
C GLY A 379 16.78 -13.61 -23.58
N ILE A 380 17.64 -12.96 -22.79
CA ILE A 380 17.22 -12.13 -21.66
C ILE A 380 17.01 -10.73 -22.23
N ASN A 381 15.81 -10.48 -22.74
CA ASN A 381 15.47 -9.28 -23.48
C ASN A 381 14.12 -8.71 -23.03
N THR A 382 13.64 -7.66 -23.70
CA THR A 382 12.32 -7.06 -23.46
C THR A 382 11.17 -8.07 -23.48
N ALA A 383 11.23 -9.11 -24.32
CA ALA A 383 10.17 -10.12 -24.37
C ALA A 383 10.12 -10.97 -23.09
N LEU A 384 11.28 -11.32 -22.52
CA LEU A 384 11.35 -11.94 -21.19
C LEU A 384 10.83 -10.97 -20.12
N ALA A 385 11.19 -9.69 -20.21
CA ALA A 385 10.78 -8.66 -19.26
C ALA A 385 9.26 -8.43 -19.23
N ILE A 386 8.56 -8.64 -20.34
CA ILE A 386 7.09 -8.61 -20.40
C ILE A 386 6.50 -9.95 -19.93
N PHE A 387 7.12 -11.06 -20.32
CA PHE A 387 6.64 -12.40 -19.98
C PHE A 387 6.63 -12.69 -18.48
N VAL A 388 7.68 -12.27 -17.75
CA VAL A 388 7.88 -12.66 -16.35
C VAL A 388 6.74 -12.18 -15.45
N PRO A 389 6.37 -10.88 -15.40
CA PRO A 389 5.24 -10.43 -14.60
C PRO A 389 3.93 -11.15 -14.96
N ASP A 390 3.58 -11.21 -16.25
CA ASP A 390 2.33 -11.88 -16.67
C ASP A 390 2.29 -13.37 -16.30
N TYR A 391 3.44 -14.04 -16.30
CA TYR A 391 3.54 -15.43 -15.87
C TYR A 391 3.40 -15.59 -14.35
N ILE A 392 3.99 -14.67 -13.58
CA ILE A 392 3.87 -14.66 -12.13
C ILE A 392 2.40 -14.48 -11.73
N ASP A 393 1.66 -13.54 -12.33
CA ASP A 393 0.24 -13.32 -12.04
C ASP A 393 -0.59 -14.58 -12.35
N MET A 394 -0.35 -15.20 -13.50
CA MET A 394 -1.03 -16.44 -13.88
C MET A 394 -0.72 -17.59 -12.90
N LYS A 395 0.53 -17.68 -12.41
CA LYS A 395 0.93 -18.75 -11.50
C LYS A 395 0.41 -18.51 -10.09
N GLU A 396 0.42 -17.27 -9.60
CA GLU A 396 -0.16 -16.91 -8.30
C GLU A 396 -1.62 -17.30 -8.23
N GLN A 397 -2.41 -16.97 -9.26
CA GLN A 397 -3.82 -17.36 -9.31
C GLN A 397 -4.03 -18.89 -9.27
N LYS A 398 -3.15 -19.67 -9.89
CA LYS A 398 -3.20 -21.14 -9.84
C LYS A 398 -2.84 -21.70 -8.47
N GLU A 399 -1.80 -21.15 -7.83
CA GLU A 399 -1.38 -21.58 -6.50
C GLU A 399 -2.38 -21.15 -5.43
N TYR A 400 -3.01 -19.98 -5.58
CA TYR A 400 -4.10 -19.53 -4.71
C TYR A 400 -5.30 -20.48 -4.76
N LEU A 401 -5.79 -20.84 -5.96
CA LEU A 401 -6.85 -21.85 -6.11
C LEU A 401 -6.47 -23.19 -5.48
N ARG A 402 -5.21 -23.61 -5.65
CA ARG A 402 -4.71 -24.84 -5.04
C ARG A 402 -4.66 -24.75 -3.52
N TRP A 403 -4.23 -23.61 -2.98
CA TRP A 403 -4.21 -23.34 -1.56
C TRP A 403 -5.62 -23.39 -0.97
N LEU A 404 -6.59 -22.70 -1.58
CA LEU A 404 -8.00 -22.75 -1.20
C LEU A 404 -8.52 -24.19 -1.16
N SER A 405 -8.24 -24.98 -2.21
CA SER A 405 -8.64 -26.39 -2.25
C SER A 405 -8.00 -27.23 -1.14
N ASN A 406 -6.69 -27.08 -0.91
CA ASN A 406 -5.98 -27.83 0.13
C ASN A 406 -6.48 -27.46 1.54
N VAL A 407 -6.76 -26.17 1.79
CA VAL A 407 -7.27 -25.68 3.08
C VAL A 407 -8.69 -26.18 3.31
N LYS A 408 -9.54 -26.14 2.27
CA LYS A 408 -10.88 -26.72 2.32
C LYS A 408 -10.83 -28.20 2.65
N ASP A 409 -10.03 -28.98 1.92
CA ASP A 409 -9.89 -30.42 2.14
C ASP A 409 -9.36 -30.74 3.54
N PHE A 410 -8.48 -29.89 4.09
CA PHE A 410 -7.97 -30.03 5.46
C PHE A 410 -9.04 -29.77 6.53
N ILE A 411 -9.89 -28.75 6.35
CA ILE A 411 -10.92 -28.40 7.33
C ILE A 411 -12.11 -29.35 7.24
N ALA A 412 -12.40 -29.88 6.04
CA ALA A 412 -13.48 -30.84 5.83
C ALA A 412 -13.15 -32.28 6.29
N ALA A 413 -11.87 -32.58 6.55
CA ALA A 413 -11.38 -33.89 6.99
C ALA A 413 -11.56 -34.11 8.50
#